data_AF-A0A9E5FKH1-F1
#
_entry.id   AF-A0A9E5FKH1-F1
#
_cell.length_a   1.000
_cell.length_b   1.000
_cell.length_c   1.000
_cell.angle_alpha   90.00
_cell.angle_beta   90.00
_cell.angle_gamma   90.00
#
_symmetry.space_group_name_H-M   'P 1'
#
loop_
_entity.id
_entity.type
_entity.pdbx_description
1 polymer ?
#
loop_
_entity_poly.entity_id
_entity_poly.type
_entity_poly.pdbx_seq_one_letter_code
_entity_poly.pdbx_strand_id
1 'polypeptide(L)'
;MTINELFRSFTDANFQYNRFIKTNCYDSESLQKFDTLFESIRVQVIQMDLSESINEELQSMGRIDIAFTPEISLIRKIFGFITFGISKKIYIKKQIRYYFLSSIHARHIMIHTVQIHLSQE
;
A
#
# COMPACT_ATOMS: atom_id res chain seq x y z
N MET A 1 -14.64 -15.15 1.34
CA MET A 1 -15.14 -14.26 0.27
C MET A 1 -15.56 -15.14 -0.88
N THR A 2 -16.67 -14.87 -1.58
CA THR A 2 -17.03 -15.62 -2.80
C THR A 2 -16.24 -15.10 -4.01
N ILE A 3 -16.18 -15.86 -5.12
CA ILE A 3 -15.47 -15.43 -6.33
C ILE A 3 -16.05 -14.10 -6.88
N ASN A 4 -17.37 -13.93 -6.87
CA ASN A 4 -17.99 -12.68 -7.29
C ASN A 4 -17.63 -11.50 -6.37
N GLU A 5 -17.49 -11.74 -5.07
CA GLU A 5 -17.03 -10.73 -4.11
C GLU A 5 -15.55 -10.39 -4.32
N LEU A 6 -14.71 -11.35 -4.73
CA LEU A 6 -13.30 -11.12 -5.07
C LEU A 6 -13.17 -10.16 -6.26
N PHE A 7 -13.92 -10.37 -7.34
CA PHE A 7 -13.92 -9.47 -8.50
C PHE A 7 -14.44 -8.07 -8.17
N ARG A 8 -15.46 -7.97 -7.30
CA ARG A 8 -15.90 -6.66 -6.77
C ARG A 8 -14.79 -6.00 -5.96
N SER A 9 -14.11 -6.77 -5.11
CA SER A 9 -12.99 -6.28 -4.29
C SER A 9 -11.82 -5.77 -5.15
N PHE A 10 -11.53 -6.40 -6.30
CA PHE A 10 -10.56 -5.87 -7.26
C PHE A 10 -10.96 -4.51 -7.83
N THR A 11 -12.24 -4.35 -8.17
CA THR A 11 -12.78 -3.08 -8.67
C THR A 11 -12.69 -1.98 -7.61
N ASP A 12 -13.06 -2.31 -6.38
CA ASP A 12 -12.98 -1.38 -5.25
C ASP A 12 -11.53 -1.01 -4.93
N ALA A 13 -10.60 -1.97 -4.99
CA ALA A 13 -9.18 -1.71 -4.76
C ALA A 13 -8.60 -0.80 -5.85
N ASN A 14 -9.00 -1.00 -7.11
CA ASN A 14 -8.62 -0.13 -8.22
C ASN A 14 -9.20 1.29 -8.05
N PHE A 15 -10.44 1.41 -7.61
CA PHE A 15 -11.06 2.70 -7.31
C PHE A 15 -10.29 3.45 -6.20
N GLN A 16 -9.99 2.77 -5.09
CA GLN A 16 -9.25 3.35 -3.98
C GLN A 16 -7.82 3.75 -4.40
N TYR A 17 -7.13 2.89 -5.15
CA TYR A 17 -5.82 3.21 -5.74
C TYR A 17 -5.88 4.51 -6.56
N ASN A 18 -6.81 4.61 -7.50
CA ASN A 18 -6.97 5.79 -8.34
C ASN A 18 -7.28 7.06 -7.52
N ARG A 19 -8.06 6.92 -6.44
CA ARG A 19 -8.32 8.02 -5.50
C ARG A 19 -7.03 8.47 -4.82
N PHE A 20 -6.18 7.57 -4.33
CA PHE A 20 -4.91 7.92 -3.70
C PHE A 20 -3.98 8.66 -4.66
N ILE A 21 -3.84 8.18 -5.90
CA ILE A 21 -2.96 8.80 -6.90
C ILE A 21 -3.43 10.21 -7.27
N LYS A 22 -4.75 10.39 -7.47
CA LYS A 22 -5.32 11.69 -7.84
C LYS A 22 -5.26 12.70 -6.70
N THR A 23 -5.63 12.29 -5.49
CA THR A 23 -5.75 13.22 -4.34
C THR A 23 -4.43 13.43 -3.60
N ASN A 24 -3.50 12.48 -3.67
CA ASN A 24 -2.30 12.44 -2.82
C ASN A 24 -2.62 12.61 -1.32
N CYS A 25 -3.81 12.19 -0.90
CA CYS A 25 -4.27 12.24 0.48
C CYS A 25 -4.20 10.84 1.08
N TYR A 26 -3.47 10.69 2.19
CA TYR A 26 -3.24 9.42 2.88
C TYR A 26 -3.72 9.56 4.33
N ASP A 27 -5.01 9.87 4.50
CA ASP A 27 -5.63 9.87 5.82
C ASP A 27 -5.70 8.45 6.39
N SER A 28 -5.61 8.36 7.72
CA SER A 28 -5.55 7.07 8.43
C SER A 28 -6.75 6.18 8.13
N GLU A 29 -7.95 6.77 7.98
CA GLU A 29 -9.18 6.01 7.73
C GLU A 29 -9.17 5.38 6.34
N SER A 30 -8.81 6.14 5.31
CA SER A 30 -8.71 5.65 3.94
C SER A 30 -7.62 4.59 3.80
N LEU A 31 -6.46 4.79 4.46
CA LEU A 31 -5.37 3.81 4.50
C LEU A 31 -5.83 2.50 5.16
N GLN A 32 -6.54 2.58 6.29
CA GLN A 32 -7.04 1.41 7.01
C GLN A 32 -8.06 0.63 6.18
N LYS A 33 -8.97 1.34 5.47
CA LYS A 33 -9.94 0.72 4.56
C LYS A 33 -9.24 -0.01 3.42
N PHE A 34 -8.22 0.60 2.83
CA PHE A 34 -7.45 -0.01 1.75
C PHE A 34 -6.63 -1.22 2.22
N ASP A 35 -5.96 -1.12 3.36
CA ASP A 35 -5.22 -2.22 3.97
C ASP A 35 -6.14 -3.41 4.27
N THR A 36 -7.29 -3.15 4.90
CA THR A 36 -8.28 -4.19 5.20
C THR A 36 -8.80 -4.86 3.92
N LEU A 37 -9.07 -4.08 2.88
CA LEU A 37 -9.49 -4.60 1.58
C LEU A 37 -8.41 -5.48 0.95
N PHE A 38 -7.17 -4.98 0.89
CA PHE A 38 -6.04 -5.73 0.36
C PHE A 38 -5.79 -7.03 1.13
N GLU A 39 -5.86 -7.00 2.46
CA GLU A 39 -5.70 -8.20 3.29
C GLU A 39 -6.79 -9.25 3.02
N SER A 40 -8.03 -8.81 2.81
CA SER A 40 -9.13 -9.72 2.46
C SER A 40 -8.89 -10.42 1.11
N ILE A 41 -8.38 -9.67 0.13
CA ILE A 41 -7.96 -10.19 -1.18
C ILE A 41 -6.78 -11.15 -1.01
N ARG A 42 -5.73 -10.73 -0.29
CA ARG A 42 -4.50 -11.51 -0.08
C ARG A 42 -4.79 -12.88 0.53
N VAL A 43 -5.57 -12.93 1.61
CA VAL A 43 -5.94 -14.19 2.26
C VAL A 43 -6.72 -15.09 1.31
N GLN A 44 -7.68 -14.53 0.56
CA GLN A 44 -8.48 -15.32 -0.37
C GLN A 44 -7.64 -15.87 -1.54
N VAL A 45 -6.72 -15.07 -2.09
CA VAL A 45 -5.87 -15.49 -3.22
C VAL A 45 -4.89 -16.57 -2.78
N ILE A 46 -4.28 -16.43 -1.60
CA ILE A 46 -3.41 -17.47 -1.03
C ILE A 46 -4.19 -18.78 -0.84
N GLN A 47 -5.45 -18.72 -0.41
CA GLN A 47 -6.31 -19.90 -0.27
C GLN A 47 -6.69 -20.55 -1.60
N MET A 48 -6.70 -19.79 -2.70
CA MET A 48 -7.00 -20.30 -4.04
C MET A 48 -5.81 -21.01 -4.67
N ASP A 49 -4.60 -20.84 -4.12
CA ASP A 49 -3.37 -21.51 -4.55
C ASP A 49 -3.11 -21.43 -6.06
N LEU A 50 -3.21 -20.22 -6.61
CA LEU A 50 -3.14 -19.97 -8.07
C LEU A 50 -1.77 -20.32 -8.67
N SER A 51 -0.70 -19.81 -8.05
CA SER A 51 0.67 -20.13 -8.44
C SER A 51 1.64 -19.93 -7.29
N GLU A 52 2.72 -20.71 -7.28
CA GLU A 52 3.75 -20.66 -6.24
C GLU A 52 4.41 -19.28 -6.17
N SER A 53 4.72 -18.66 -7.31
CA SER A 53 5.33 -17.33 -7.37
C SER A 53 4.41 -16.21 -6.84
N ILE A 54 3.12 -16.25 -7.20
CA ILE A 54 2.12 -15.28 -6.69
C ILE A 54 1.96 -15.42 -5.18
N ASN A 55 1.95 -16.66 -4.69
CA ASN A 55 1.80 -16.94 -3.26
C ASN A 55 3.02 -16.50 -2.47
N GLU A 56 4.24 -16.76 -2.94
CA GLU A 56 5.46 -16.28 -2.31
C GLU A 56 5.49 -14.74 -2.20
N GLU A 57 5.16 -14.05 -3.29
CA GLU A 57 5.09 -12.59 -3.28
C GLU A 57 4.01 -12.09 -2.29
N LEU A 58 2.80 -12.64 -2.31
CA LEU A 58 1.73 -12.26 -1.39
C LEU A 58 2.05 -12.57 0.08
N GLN A 59 2.78 -13.66 0.36
CA GLN A 59 3.24 -13.98 1.71
C GLN A 59 4.33 -13.01 2.18
N SER A 60 5.22 -12.57 1.28
CA SER A 60 6.22 -11.55 1.59
C SER A 60 5.60 -10.16 1.83
N MET A 61 4.45 -9.88 1.21
CA MET A 61 3.71 -8.64 1.40
C MET A 61 2.99 -8.64 2.76
N GLY A 62 3.54 -7.89 3.71
CA GLY A 62 2.88 -7.61 4.99
C GLY A 62 1.79 -6.54 4.91
N ARG A 63 1.27 -6.13 6.07
CA ARG A 63 0.32 -5.01 6.20
C ARG A 63 0.98 -3.66 5.98
N ILE A 64 0.18 -2.66 5.62
CA ILE A 64 0.65 -1.26 5.56
C ILE A 64 0.84 -0.76 6.99
N ASP A 65 2.01 -0.16 7.27
CA ASP A 65 2.23 0.54 8.53
C ASP A 65 1.54 1.92 8.46
N ILE A 66 0.33 2.00 9.02
CA ILE A 66 -0.49 3.22 9.03
C ILE A 66 0.18 4.31 9.88
N ALA A 67 0.95 3.93 10.90
CA ALA A 67 1.63 4.84 11.81
C ALA A 67 3.09 5.10 11.39
N PHE A 68 3.44 4.83 10.13
CA PHE A 68 4.82 4.93 9.65
C PHE A 68 5.48 6.27 9.98
N THR A 69 6.58 6.18 10.73
CA THR A 69 7.46 7.32 11.01
C THR A 69 8.83 7.09 10.39
N PRO A 70 9.32 8.00 9.54
CA PRO A 70 10.62 7.83 8.90
C PRO A 70 11.75 8.01 9.91
N GLU A 71 12.77 7.18 9.79
CA GLU A 71 14.01 7.36 10.56
C GLU A 71 14.73 8.64 10.14
N ILE A 72 15.28 9.34 11.13
CA ILE A 72 15.94 10.63 10.93
C ILE A 72 17.40 10.50 11.37
N SER A 73 18.30 10.62 10.39
CA SER A 73 19.74 10.62 10.65
C SER A 73 20.17 11.81 11.51
N LEU A 74 21.27 11.64 12.25
CA LEU A 74 21.83 12.68 13.13
C LEU A 74 22.12 13.98 12.38
N ILE A 75 22.68 13.89 11.17
CA ILE A 75 22.95 15.04 10.29
C ILE A 75 21.66 15.83 10.03
N ARG A 76 20.55 15.13 9.75
CA ARG A 76 19.27 15.77 9.48
C ARG A 76 18.63 16.37 10.73
N LYS A 77 18.92 15.83 11.92
CA LYS A 77 18.54 16.47 13.20
C LYS A 77 19.27 17.81 13.38
N ILE A 78 20.56 17.87 13.05
CA ILE A 78 21.37 19.11 13.12
C ILE A 78 20.84 20.15 12.13
N PHE A 79 20.61 19.78 10.86
CA PHE A 79 19.99 20.69 9.90
C PHE A 79 18.58 21.12 10.32
N GLY A 80 17.83 20.21 10.94
CA GLY A 80 16.54 20.53 11.55
C GLY A 80 16.68 21.61 12.61
N PHE A 81 17.66 21.51 13.50
CA PHE A 81 17.93 22.53 14.52
C PHE A 81 18.27 23.89 13.90
N ILE A 82 19.21 23.92 12.93
CA ILE A 82 19.64 25.16 12.25
C ILE A 82 18.48 25.84 11.50
N THR A 83 17.58 25.06 10.92
CA THR A 83 16.44 25.55 10.14
C THR A 83 15.16 25.69 10.97
N PHE A 84 15.25 25.76 12.30
CA PHE A 84 14.11 25.88 13.22
C PHE A 84 13.02 24.81 12.98
N GLY A 85 13.42 23.61 12.59
CA GLY A 85 12.55 22.45 12.36
C GLY A 85 11.88 22.39 10.98
N ILE A 86 12.01 23.43 10.15
CA ILE A 86 11.32 23.51 8.85
C ILE A 86 11.82 22.40 7.91
N SER A 87 13.14 22.23 7.75
CA SER A 87 13.67 21.22 6.81
C SER A 87 13.33 19.80 7.25
N LYS A 88 13.34 19.54 8.58
CA LYS A 88 12.94 18.27 9.17
C LYS A 88 11.47 17.95 8.85
N LYS A 89 10.57 18.92 9.03
CA LYS A 89 9.14 18.75 8.75
C LYS A 89 8.85 18.43 7.28
N ILE A 90 9.50 19.16 6.36
CA ILE A 90 9.36 18.92 4.91
C ILE A 90 9.86 17.53 4.54
N TYR A 91 11.02 17.12 5.08
CA TYR A 91 11.56 15.79 4.84
C TYR A 91 10.64 14.68 5.32
N ILE A 92 10.15 14.76 6.56
CA ILE A 92 9.24 13.75 7.13
C ILE A 92 8.01 13.61 6.23
N LYS A 93 7.39 14.73 5.85
CA LYS A 93 6.22 14.72 4.95
C LYS A 93 6.52 14.05 3.62
N LYS A 94 7.69 14.30 3.04
CA LYS A 94 8.13 13.67 1.77
C LYS A 94 8.33 12.17 1.91
N GLN A 95 8.99 11.71 2.98
CA GLN A 95 9.24 10.29 3.20
C GLN A 95 7.95 9.51 3.49
N ILE A 96 7.06 10.06 4.31
CA ILE A 96 5.75 9.45 4.58
C ILE A 96 4.96 9.29 3.27
N ARG A 97 4.91 10.35 2.45
CA ARG A 97 4.23 10.29 1.14
C ARG A 97 4.85 9.24 0.22
N TYR A 98 6.18 9.18 0.15
CA TYR A 98 6.88 8.20 -0.68
C TYR A 98 6.58 6.77 -0.22
N TYR A 99 6.63 6.52 1.09
CA TYR A 99 6.30 5.23 1.68
C TYR A 99 4.90 4.77 1.30
N PHE A 100 3.87 5.60 1.52
CA PHE A 100 2.50 5.23 1.22
C PHE A 100 2.27 5.05 -0.28
N LEU A 101 2.82 5.95 -1.11
CA LEU A 101 2.70 5.83 -2.56
C LEU A 101 3.30 4.52 -3.08
N SER A 102 4.52 4.21 -2.66
CA SER A 102 5.20 2.97 -3.05
C SER A 102 4.45 1.73 -2.55
N SER A 103 4.00 1.74 -1.30
CA SER A 103 3.27 0.64 -0.67
C SER A 103 1.92 0.36 -1.35
N ILE A 104 1.17 1.41 -1.68
CA ILE A 104 -0.13 1.31 -2.36
C ILE A 104 0.07 0.85 -3.80
N HIS A 105 1.09 1.36 -4.48
CA HIS A 105 1.38 1.00 -5.87
C HIS A 105 1.81 -0.48 -6.00
N ALA A 106 2.69 -0.96 -5.13
CA ALA A 106 3.11 -2.37 -5.12
C ALA A 106 1.91 -3.32 -4.97
N ARG A 107 0.98 -2.99 -4.06
CA ARG A 107 -0.25 -3.77 -3.84
C ARG A 107 -1.21 -3.72 -5.03
N HIS A 108 -1.31 -2.57 -5.69
CA HIS A 108 -2.12 -2.44 -6.89
C HIS A 108 -1.58 -3.30 -8.04
N ILE A 109 -0.26 -3.30 -8.25
CA ILE A 109 0.39 -4.19 -9.23
C ILE A 109 0.07 -5.64 -8.91
N MET A 110 0.21 -6.03 -7.64
CA MET A 110 -0.07 -7.41 -7.21
C MET A 110 -1.52 -7.84 -7.50
N ILE A 111 -2.49 -7.00 -7.13
CA ILE A 111 -3.90 -7.25 -7.42
C ILE A 111 -4.13 -7.39 -8.93
N HIS A 112 -3.50 -6.53 -9.73
CA HIS A 112 -3.62 -6.57 -11.18
C HIS A 112 -3.02 -7.84 -11.78
N THR A 113 -1.87 -8.30 -11.28
CA THR A 113 -1.24 -9.57 -11.68
C THR A 113 -2.16 -10.75 -11.40
N VAL A 114 -2.72 -10.81 -10.18
CA VAL A 114 -3.70 -11.84 -9.81
C VAL A 114 -4.93 -11.80 -10.72
N GLN A 115 -5.45 -10.60 -11.00
CA GLN A 115 -6.62 -10.44 -11.86
C GLN A 115 -6.35 -10.91 -13.31
N ILE A 116 -5.17 -10.61 -13.86
CA ILE A 116 -4.76 -11.11 -15.18
C ILE A 116 -4.73 -12.63 -15.16
N HIS A 117 -4.09 -13.22 -14.15
CA HIS A 117 -3.93 -14.67 -14.05
C HIS A 117 -5.30 -15.37 -14.01
N LEU A 118 -6.22 -14.89 -13.17
CA LEU A 118 -7.59 -15.40 -13.08
C LEU A 118 -8.43 -15.19 -14.35
N SER A 119 -8.03 -14.29 -15.25
CA SER A 119 -8.74 -14.05 -16.52
C SER A 119 -8.19 -14.88 -17.67
N GLN A 120 -7.04 -15.54 -17.48
CA GLN A 120 -6.38 -16.38 -18.48
C GLN A 120 -6.70 -17.88 -18.29
N GLU A 121 -7.19 -18.27 -17.12
CA GLU A 121 -7.80 -19.58 -16.83
C GLU A 121 -9.26 -19.65 -17.32
#